data_AF-A0A2H0K7B8-F1
#
_entry.id   AF-A0A2H0K7B8-F1
#
_cell.length_a   1.000
_cell.length_b   1.000
_cell.length_c   1.000
_cell.angle_alpha   90.00
_cell.angle_beta   90.00
_cell.angle_gamma   90.00
#
_symmetry.space_group_name_H-M   'P 1'
#
loop_
_entity.id
_entity.type
_entity.pdbx_description
1 polymer ?
#
loop_
_entity_poly.entity_id
_entity_poly.type
_entity_poly.pdbx_seq_one_letter_code
_entity_poly.pdbx_strand_id
1 'polypeptide(L)'
;MSSQNTLNSSQLEAVNCLDGPILILAGAGAGKTRTLIERVGNLIRNGVAPSSILAITFTNKAATEMKERVEMLISSPEFERPVSSGSRPFVSTFHA
;
A
#
# COMPACT_ATOMS: atom_id res chain seq x y z
N MET A 1 -11.35 -5.51 12.91
CA MET A 1 -10.07 -5.64 13.64
C MET A 1 -9.01 -5.11 12.69
N SER A 2 -8.43 -3.95 13.01
CA SER A 2 -7.51 -3.23 12.13
C SER A 2 -6.28 -4.07 11.76
N SER A 3 -5.95 -4.10 10.47
CA SER A 3 -4.94 -4.92 9.79
C SER A 3 -3.52 -4.85 10.39
N GLN A 4 -3.23 -3.76 11.09
CA GLN A 4 -1.94 -3.42 11.70
C GLN A 4 -1.47 -4.43 12.77
N ASN A 5 -2.38 -5.17 13.41
CA ASN A 5 -2.07 -6.04 14.56
C ASN A 5 -1.28 -7.32 14.22
N THR A 6 -0.85 -7.47 12.96
CA THR A 6 -0.14 -8.64 12.44
C THR A 6 1.20 -8.29 11.78
N LEU A 7 1.61 -7.02 11.86
CA LEU A 7 2.91 -6.56 11.40
C LEU A 7 3.94 -6.70 12.52
N ASN A 8 5.17 -7.07 12.18
CA ASN A 8 6.28 -6.99 13.14
C ASN A 8 6.76 -5.54 13.29
N SER A 9 7.68 -5.30 14.23
CA SER A 9 8.20 -3.96 14.55
C SER A 9 8.79 -3.24 13.34
N SER A 10 9.66 -3.89 12.56
CA SER A 10 10.29 -3.28 11.37
C SER A 10 9.29 -2.98 10.25
N GLN A 11 8.29 -3.85 10.06
CA GLN A 11 7.22 -3.59 9.10
C GLN A 11 6.34 -2.42 9.55
N LEU A 12 6.03 -2.35 10.84
CA LEU A 12 5.24 -1.27 11.43
C LEU A 12 5.97 0.08 11.33
N GLU A 13 7.28 0.11 11.60
CA GLU A 13 8.14 1.27 11.38
C GLU A 13 8.08 1.74 9.91
N ALA A 14 8.24 0.80 8.97
CA ALA A 14 8.13 1.08 7.55
C ALA A 14 6.73 1.53 7.11
N VAL A 15 5.66 1.11 7.78
CA VAL A 15 4.28 1.58 7.50
C VAL A 15 4.05 2.98 8.06
N ASN A 16 4.60 3.28 9.23
CA ASN A 16 4.36 4.52 9.97
C ASN A 16 5.27 5.69 9.56
N CYS A 17 6.36 5.45 8.84
CA CYS A 17 7.22 6.52 8.33
C CYS A 17 6.50 7.33 7.24
N LEU A 18 5.90 8.48 7.54
CA LEU A 18 5.15 9.27 6.55
C LEU A 18 6.02 10.20 5.70
N ASP A 19 7.18 10.57 6.22
CA ASP A 19 8.04 11.60 5.64
C ASP A 19 9.35 11.01 5.09
N GLY A 20 9.78 11.57 3.96
CA GLY A 20 11.07 11.23 3.35
C GLY A 20 11.14 9.86 2.66
N PRO A 21 12.27 9.57 2.00
CA PRO A 21 12.50 8.29 1.35
C PRO A 21 12.85 7.19 2.36
N ILE A 22 12.39 5.97 2.09
CA ILE A 22 12.76 4.77 2.87
C ILE A 22 13.27 3.65 1.96
N LEU A 23 14.23 2.88 2.46
CA LEU A 23 14.73 1.66 1.83
C LEU A 23 14.46 0.46 2.74
N ILE A 24 13.66 -0.49 2.27
CA ILE A 24 13.34 -1.72 3.01
C ILE A 24 14.18 -2.86 2.45
N LEU A 25 15.13 -3.37 3.26
CA LEU A 25 15.87 -4.59 2.94
C LEU A 25 15.09 -5.79 3.45
N ALA A 26 14.67 -6.69 2.55
CA ALA A 26 13.79 -7.79 2.92
C ALA A 26 14.00 -9.07 2.09
N GLY A 27 14.24 -10.18 2.80
CA GLY A 27 14.38 -11.52 2.22
C GLY A 27 13.09 -12.08 1.61
N ALA A 28 13.20 -13.25 0.98
CA ALA A 28 12.03 -14.01 0.53
C ALA A 28 11.09 -14.32 1.70
N GLY A 29 9.78 -14.26 1.49
CA GLY A 29 8.78 -14.52 2.54
C GLY A 29 8.64 -13.47 3.64
N ALA A 30 9.46 -12.41 3.67
CA ALA A 30 9.46 -11.39 4.73
C ALA A 30 8.24 -10.44 4.75
N GLY A 31 7.21 -10.69 3.93
CA GLY A 31 5.99 -9.87 3.91
C GLY A 31 6.09 -8.54 3.16
N LYS A 32 7.09 -8.35 2.29
CA LYS A 32 7.33 -7.09 1.51
C LYS A 32 6.06 -6.47 0.93
N THR A 33 5.30 -7.26 0.17
CA THR A 33 4.08 -6.80 -0.50
C THR A 33 3.04 -6.32 0.51
N ARG A 34 2.90 -7.03 1.64
CA ARG A 34 1.97 -6.65 2.71
C ARG A 34 2.38 -5.32 3.34
N THR A 35 3.65 -5.14 3.67
CA THR A 35 4.17 -3.89 4.23
C THR A 35 3.89 -2.70 3.30
N LEU A 36 4.10 -2.87 1.99
CA LEU A 36 3.82 -1.81 1.01
C LEU A 36 2.32 -1.46 0.93
N ILE A 37 1.44 -2.46 0.93
CA ILE A 37 -0.01 -2.24 0.89
C ILE A 37 -0.51 -1.52 2.15
N GLU A 38 -0.06 -1.97 3.33
CA GLU A 38 -0.40 -1.33 4.60
C GLU A 38 0.13 0.12 4.66
N ARG A 39 1.33 0.37 4.10
CA ARG A 39 1.88 1.72 3.97
C ARG A 39 1.01 2.61 3.08
N VAL A 40 0.53 2.11 1.94
CA VAL A 40 -0.42 2.85 1.07
C VAL A 40 -1.69 3.21 1.86
N GLY A 41 -2.27 2.24 2.58
CA GLY A 41 -3.43 2.50 3.43
C GLY A 41 -3.14 3.55 4.52
N ASN A 42 -1.96 3.51 5.14
CA ASN A 42 -1.56 4.47 6.15
C ASN A 42 -1.36 5.88 5.57
N LEU A 43 -0.77 6.03 4.39
CA LEU A 43 -0.66 7.32 3.70
C LEU A 43 -2.05 7.93 3.45
N ILE A 44 -2.99 7.12 2.96
CA ILE A 44 -4.37 7.57 2.69
C ILE A 44 -5.07 7.97 4.00
N ARG A 45 -4.93 7.17 5.07
CA ARG A 45 -5.48 7.50 6.41
C ARG A 45 -4.92 8.82 6.96
N ASN A 46 -3.70 9.19 6.57
CA ASN A 46 -3.07 10.46 6.94
C ASN A 46 -3.31 11.59 5.93
N GLY A 47 -4.32 11.46 5.05
CA GLY A 47 -4.79 12.54 4.19
C GLY A 47 -4.12 12.62 2.81
N VAL A 48 -3.23 11.70 2.46
CA VAL A 48 -2.69 11.62 1.09
C VAL A 48 -3.81 11.20 0.15
N ALA A 49 -4.10 12.03 -0.86
CA ALA A 49 -5.05 11.68 -1.90
C ALA A 49 -4.59 10.39 -2.61
N PRO A 50 -5.43 9.35 -2.73
CA PRO A 50 -4.97 8.09 -3.30
C PRO A 50 -4.52 8.23 -4.76
N SER A 51 -5.09 9.18 -5.53
CA SER A 51 -4.64 9.52 -6.89
C SER A 51 -3.21 10.09 -6.95
N SER A 52 -2.65 10.54 -5.83
CA SER A 52 -1.26 10.99 -5.72
C SER A 52 -0.27 9.87 -5.39
N ILE A 53 -0.75 8.62 -5.29
CA ILE A 53 0.09 7.45 -4.96
C ILE A 53 0.37 6.64 -6.23
N LEU A 54 1.66 6.49 -6.53
CA LEU A 54 2.19 5.66 -7.61
C LEU A 54 2.90 4.44 -7.01
N ALA A 55 2.46 3.24 -7.39
CA ALA A 55 3.10 1.99 -7.03
C ALA A 55 3.56 1.24 -8.29
N ILE A 56 4.86 0.97 -8.38
CA ILE A 56 5.48 0.33 -9.53
C ILE A 56 6.08 -1.01 -9.12
N THR A 57 5.90 -2.03 -9.96
CA THR A 57 6.51 -3.35 -9.80
C THR A 57 7.23 -3.80 -11.08
N PHE A 58 8.02 -4.86 -11.00
CA PHE A 58 8.77 -5.36 -12.17
C PHE A 58 7.95 -6.29 -13.08
N THR A 59 6.88 -6.90 -12.58
CA THR A 59 6.12 -7.90 -13.33
C THR A 59 4.64 -7.57 -13.32
N ASN A 60 3.94 -7.87 -14.43
CA ASN A 60 2.50 -7.68 -14.52
C ASN A 60 1.74 -8.44 -13.44
N LYS A 61 2.19 -9.66 -13.10
CA LYS A 61 1.59 -10.46 -12.02
C LYS A 61 1.65 -9.73 -10.67
N ALA A 62 2.79 -9.14 -10.33
CA ALA A 62 2.93 -8.39 -9.08
C ALA A 62 2.10 -7.09 -9.09
N ALA A 63 2.04 -6.40 -10.23
CA ALA A 63 1.20 -5.21 -10.38
C ALA A 63 -0.29 -5.53 -10.19
N THR A 64 -0.79 -6.58 -10.85
CA THR A 64 -2.18 -7.04 -10.71
C THR A 64 -2.50 -7.43 -9.26
N GLU A 65 -1.67 -8.26 -8.63
CA GLU A 65 -1.87 -8.69 -7.25
C GLU A 65 -1.85 -7.51 -6.27
N MET A 66 -0.94 -6.56 -6.45
CA MET A 66 -0.87 -5.35 -5.63
C MET A 66 -2.11 -4.48 -5.82
N LYS A 67 -2.57 -4.29 -7.07
CA LYS A 67 -3.77 -3.53 -7.39
C LYS A 67 -5.00 -4.11 -6.69
N GLU A 68 -5.24 -5.40 -6.83
CA GLU A 68 -6.36 -6.10 -6.20
C GLU A 68 -6.35 -5.92 -4.68
N ARG A 69 -5.17 -6.08 -4.05
CA ARG A 69 -5.06 -5.96 -2.58
C ARG A 69 -5.22 -4.54 -2.09
N VAL A 70 -4.70 -3.55 -2.80
CA VAL A 70 -4.93 -2.13 -2.48
C VAL A 70 -6.40 -1.79 -2.61
N GLU A 71 -7.06 -2.23 -3.69
CA GLU A 71 -8.50 -2.02 -3.90
C GLU A 71 -9.34 -2.64 -2.79
N MET A 72 -9.03 -3.87 -2.36
CA MET A 72 -9.69 -4.51 -1.22
C MET A 72 -9.48 -3.71 0.07
N LEU A 73 -8.26 -3.23 0.33
CA LEU A 73 -7.95 -2.45 1.53
C LEU A 73 -8.75 -1.15 1.58
N ILE A 74 -8.74 -0.35 0.51
CA ILE A 74 -9.38 0.97 0.48
C ILE A 74 -10.90 0.92 0.33
N SER A 75 -11.45 -0.23 -0.05
CA SER A 75 -12.90 -0.48 -0.08
C SER A 75 -13.44 -0.95 1.26
N SER A 76 -12.58 -1.14 2.27
CA SER A 76 -13.00 -1.57 3.61
C SER A 76 -13.73 -0.44 4.35
N PRO A 77 -14.61 -0.76 5.33
CA PRO A 77 -15.34 0.23 6.11
C PRO A 77 -14.46 1.21 6.90
N GLU A 78 -13.16 0.91 7.05
CA GLU A 78 -12.19 1.77 7.74
C GLU A 78 -11.91 3.07 6.98
N PHE A 79 -12.24 3.14 5.69
CA PHE A 79 -12.16 4.34 4.89
C PHE A 79 -13.56 4.97 4.83
N GLU A 80 -13.86 5.86 5.78
CA GLU A 80 -15.19 6.48 6.07
C GLU A 80 -15.88 7.15 4.86
N ARG A 81 -15.15 7.39 3.77
CA ARG A 81 -15.72 7.72 2.48
C ARG A 81 -15.26 6.65 1.50
N PRO A 82 -16.17 5.93 0.81
CA PRO A 82 -15.76 5.09 -0.29
C PRO A 82 -14.94 5.97 -1.20
N VAL A 83 -13.66 5.62 -1.35
CA VAL A 83 -12.76 6.31 -2.25
C VAL A 83 -13.48 6.35 -3.59
N SER A 84 -13.98 7.53 -3.98
CA SER A 84 -14.85 7.64 -5.16
C SER A 84 -14.16 6.96 -6.34
N SER A 85 -14.94 6.30 -7.20
CA SER A 85 -14.43 5.44 -8.28
C SER A 85 -13.25 6.04 -9.08
N GLY A 86 -13.13 7.37 -9.14
CA GLY A 86 -12.05 8.09 -9.81
C GLY A 86 -10.76 8.39 -9.01
N SER A 87 -10.65 8.06 -7.72
CA SER A 87 -9.49 8.44 -6.90
C SER A 87 -8.73 7.24 -6.35
N ARG A 88 -8.21 6.35 -7.19
CA ARG A 88 -7.42 5.18 -6.76
C ARG A 88 -5.91 5.41 -6.93
N PRO A 89 -5.05 4.72 -6.16
CA PRO A 89 -3.62 4.63 -6.46
C PRO A 89 -3.38 4.07 -7.86
N PHE A 90 -2.39 4.62 -8.56
CA PHE A 90 -1.94 4.07 -9.83
C PHE A 90 -0.95 2.93 -9.56
N VAL A 91 -1.28 1.72 -9.99
CA VAL A 91 -0.45 0.52 -9.81
C VAL A 91 -0.11 -0.06 -11.18
N SER A 92 1.18 -0.17 -11.51
CA SER A 92 1.61 -0.68 -12.82
C SER A 92 3.02 -1.28 -12.80
N THR A 93 3.57 -1.55 -13.98
CA THR A 93 4.99 -1.90 -14.18
C THR A 93 5.79 -0.71 -14.70
N PHE A 94 7.13 -0.82 -14.68
CA PHE A 94 8.04 0.23 -15.18
C PHE A 94 7.89 0.55 -16.68
N HIS A 95 7.28 -0.33 -17.47
CA HIS A 95 7.25 -0.22 -18.94
C HIS A 95 5.85 0.05 -19.51
N ALA A 96 4.88 0.33 -18.64
CA ALA A 96 3.47 0.49 -19.00
C ALA A 96 3.15 1.86 -19.60
#